data_AF-A0A315V1C5-F1
#
_entry.id   AF-A0A315V1C5-F1
#
_cell.length_a   1.000
_cell.length_b   1.000
_cell.length_c   1.000
_cell.angle_alpha   90.00
_cell.angle_beta   90.00
_cell.angle_gamma   90.00
#
_symmetry.space_group_name_H-M   'P 1'
#
loop_
_entity.id
_entity.type
_entity.pdbx_description
1 polymer ?
#
loop_
_entity_poly.entity_id
_entity_poly.type
_entity_poly.pdbx_seq_one_letter_code
_entity_poly.pdbx_strand_id
1 'polypeptide(L)'
;SGQQSVTGVESADDANSYWQIRGKPARPCQRGSAIKCGQPIRITHMKTSRNLHTHHFSSPLSNNQEVSAFGENGEGDDLDVWTVQCDGIYWDRDEPVRFKHVGTDVFLGITGEQYGHPIRGQREVHGMSTPNQHNLWRTMEGVFIQPSQEPLRHDEL
;
A
#
# COMPACT_ATOMS: atom_id res chain seq x y z
N SER A 1 -8.16 16.61 -2.16
CA SER A 1 -9.39 16.34 -1.37
C SER A 1 -9.38 16.88 0.06
N GLY A 2 -8.22 17.26 0.63
CA GLY A 2 -8.13 17.66 2.05
C GLY A 2 -7.94 16.49 3.02
N GLN A 3 -7.81 15.26 2.51
CA GLN A 3 -7.42 14.08 3.28
C GLN A 3 -5.92 14.12 3.63
N GLN A 4 -5.46 13.20 4.51
CA GLN A 4 -4.06 13.11 4.91
C GLN A 4 -3.17 12.78 3.70
N SER A 5 -2.12 13.56 3.49
CA SER A 5 -1.16 13.36 2.38
C SER A 5 -0.34 12.09 2.56
N VAL A 6 0.00 11.44 1.43
CA VAL A 6 0.99 10.36 1.35
C VAL A 6 2.16 10.84 0.50
N THR A 7 3.38 10.59 0.94
CA THR A 7 4.60 11.09 0.31
C THR A 7 5.71 10.05 0.33
N GLY A 8 6.70 10.23 -0.54
CA GLY A 8 7.96 9.49 -0.48
C GLY A 8 9.02 10.27 0.31
N VAL A 9 9.75 9.56 1.17
CA VAL A 9 10.87 10.09 1.95
C VAL A 9 12.15 9.32 1.62
N GLU A 10 13.31 9.98 1.70
CA GLU A 10 14.61 9.33 1.48
C GLU A 10 15.19 8.71 2.76
N SER A 11 14.67 9.08 3.92
CA SER A 11 15.09 8.52 5.21
C SER A 11 14.58 7.10 5.37
N ALA A 12 15.49 6.13 5.48
CA ALA A 12 15.15 4.72 5.70
C ALA A 12 14.56 4.46 7.11
N ASP A 13 15.03 5.19 8.13
CA ASP A 13 14.72 4.92 9.55
C ASP A 13 13.53 5.73 10.11
N ASP A 14 12.50 6.01 9.30
CA ASP A 14 11.29 6.68 9.81
C ASP A 14 10.19 5.67 10.15
N ALA A 15 9.73 5.68 11.41
CA ALA A 15 8.59 4.89 11.84
C ALA A 15 7.28 5.18 11.06
N ASN A 16 7.18 6.33 10.39
CA ASN A 16 6.07 6.67 9.49
C ASN A 16 6.15 5.94 8.13
N SER A 17 7.23 5.21 7.86
CA SER A 17 7.40 4.44 6.62
C SER A 17 6.85 3.02 6.73
N TYR A 18 6.31 2.61 7.88
CA TYR A 18 5.74 1.27 8.07
C TYR A 18 4.28 1.19 7.65
N TRP A 19 3.99 0.24 6.78
CA TRP A 19 2.65 -0.08 6.29
C TRP A 19 2.34 -1.56 6.50
N GLN A 20 1.13 -1.85 6.96
CA GLN A 20 0.62 -3.20 7.14
C GLN A 20 -0.22 -3.62 5.95
N ILE A 21 0.06 -4.82 5.43
CA ILE A 21 -0.78 -5.43 4.42
C ILE A 21 -1.94 -6.17 5.09
N ARG A 22 -3.17 -5.87 4.66
CA ARG A 22 -4.41 -6.49 5.14
C ARG A 22 -5.24 -7.01 3.98
N GLY A 23 -6.13 -7.95 4.25
CA GLY A 23 -7.18 -8.35 3.31
C GLY A 23 -8.22 -7.24 3.14
N LYS A 24 -8.99 -7.31 2.04
CA LYS A 24 -10.16 -6.45 1.85
C LYS A 24 -11.24 -6.74 2.91
N PRO A 25 -12.12 -5.79 3.26
CA PRO A 25 -13.10 -5.95 4.34
C PRO A 25 -13.93 -7.24 4.24
N ALA A 26 -14.47 -7.53 3.06
CA ALA A 26 -15.31 -8.72 2.82
C ALA A 26 -14.52 -10.05 2.75
N ARG A 27 -13.18 -10.01 2.73
CA ARG A 27 -12.32 -11.19 2.63
C ARG A 27 -11.04 -10.96 3.44
N PRO A 28 -11.11 -10.98 4.78
CA PRO A 28 -9.93 -10.88 5.62
C PRO A 28 -8.97 -12.03 5.29
N CYS A 29 -7.66 -11.75 5.35
CA CYS A 29 -6.63 -12.75 5.16
C CYS A 29 -6.10 -13.23 6.52
N GLN A 30 -5.71 -14.51 6.61
CA GLN A 30 -5.00 -15.00 7.78
C GLN A 30 -3.60 -14.37 7.84
N ARG A 31 -3.17 -14.05 9.06
CA ARG A 31 -1.84 -13.51 9.32
C ARG A 31 -0.78 -14.55 8.90
N GLY A 32 0.20 -14.10 8.12
CA GLY A 32 1.29 -14.93 7.61
C GLY A 32 0.97 -15.74 6.35
N SER A 33 -0.27 -15.71 5.86
CA SER A 33 -0.58 -16.28 4.54
C SER A 33 0.13 -15.52 3.43
N ALA A 34 0.73 -16.25 2.48
CA ALA A 34 1.35 -15.67 1.30
C ALA A 34 0.33 -14.90 0.44
N ILE A 35 0.75 -13.77 -0.11
CA ILE A 35 -0.10 -12.91 -0.96
C ILE A 35 0.08 -13.36 -2.42
N LYS A 36 -1.01 -13.73 -3.08
CA LYS A 36 -0.95 -14.13 -4.50
C LYS A 36 -0.80 -12.93 -5.43
N CYS A 37 -0.11 -13.10 -6.54
CA CYS A 37 -0.19 -12.12 -7.63
C CYS A 37 -1.64 -12.04 -8.13
N GLY A 38 -2.13 -10.83 -8.36
CA GLY A 38 -3.53 -10.52 -8.66
C GLY A 38 -4.44 -10.41 -7.43
N GLN A 39 -3.95 -10.63 -6.22
CA GLN A 39 -4.78 -10.55 -5.01
C GLN A 39 -5.10 -9.09 -4.64
N PRO A 40 -6.38 -8.78 -4.33
CA PRO A 40 -6.74 -7.48 -3.76
C PRO A 40 -6.36 -7.41 -2.28
N ILE A 41 -5.74 -6.30 -1.88
CA ILE A 41 -5.26 -6.01 -0.52
C ILE A 41 -5.63 -4.58 -0.11
N ARG A 42 -5.52 -4.29 1.19
CA ARG A 42 -5.42 -2.94 1.74
C ARG A 42 -4.01 -2.72 2.27
N ILE A 43 -3.50 -1.50 2.14
CA ILE A 43 -2.19 -1.08 2.64
C ILE A 43 -2.44 -0.02 3.71
N THR A 44 -2.30 -0.38 4.99
CA THR A 44 -2.68 0.46 6.13
C THR A 44 -1.45 1.06 6.80
N HIS A 45 -1.39 2.39 6.93
CA HIS A 45 -0.30 3.08 7.60
C HIS A 45 -0.30 2.76 9.10
N MET A 46 0.82 2.24 9.62
CA MET A 46 0.89 1.70 10.98
C MET A 46 0.62 2.74 12.07
N LYS A 47 1.10 3.98 11.89
CA LYS A 47 1.01 5.00 12.93
C LYS A 47 -0.35 5.68 13.01
N THR A 48 -1.02 5.88 11.87
CA THR A 48 -2.30 6.60 11.81
C THR A 48 -3.49 5.65 11.67
N SER A 49 -3.25 4.37 11.41
CA SER A 49 -4.27 3.37 11.10
C SER A 49 -5.19 3.82 9.96
N ARG A 50 -4.66 4.57 8.99
CA ARG A 50 -5.39 4.99 7.79
C ARG A 50 -4.97 4.14 6.59
N ASN A 51 -5.86 3.91 5.66
CA ASN A 51 -5.61 3.12 4.45
C ASN A 51 -5.05 4.00 3.33
N LEU A 52 -4.14 3.43 2.54
CA LEU A 52 -3.73 4.01 1.28
C LEU A 52 -4.94 4.05 0.34
N HIS A 53 -5.27 5.24 -0.15
CA HIS A 53 -6.54 5.52 -0.81
C HIS A 53 -6.33 6.36 -2.05
N THR A 54 -7.21 6.22 -3.03
CA THR A 54 -7.23 7.12 -4.20
C THR A 54 -8.61 7.21 -4.82
N HIS A 55 -8.89 8.35 -5.42
CA HIS A 55 -10.19 8.77 -5.93
C HIS A 55 -10.02 9.81 -7.05
N HIS A 56 -11.11 10.26 -7.68
CA HIS A 56 -11.05 11.22 -8.77
C HIS A 56 -10.82 12.67 -8.32
N PHE A 57 -9.68 12.91 -7.68
CA PHE A 57 -9.12 14.24 -7.38
C PHE A 57 -7.74 14.37 -8.03
N SER A 58 -7.40 15.58 -8.46
CA SER A 58 -6.06 15.88 -8.97
C SER A 58 -5.03 15.91 -7.83
N SER A 59 -3.85 15.35 -8.07
CA SER A 59 -2.74 15.38 -7.14
C SER A 59 -2.14 16.79 -7.04
N PRO A 60 -1.56 17.18 -5.87
CA PRO A 60 -1.25 18.58 -5.59
C PRO A 60 -0.17 19.22 -6.47
N LEU A 61 0.78 18.44 -7.00
CA LEU A 61 1.95 18.98 -7.72
C LEU A 61 1.92 18.65 -9.22
N SER A 62 1.52 17.43 -9.60
CA SER A 62 1.62 16.96 -10.98
C SER A 62 0.28 16.86 -11.74
N ASN A 63 -0.85 17.15 -11.09
CA ASN A 63 -2.20 16.96 -11.64
C ASN A 63 -2.50 15.51 -12.10
N ASN A 64 -1.77 14.52 -11.57
CA ASN A 64 -2.12 13.10 -11.68
C ASN A 64 -3.30 12.78 -10.76
N GLN A 65 -3.61 11.51 -10.51
CA GLN A 65 -4.65 11.17 -9.52
C GLN A 65 -4.10 11.27 -8.09
N GLU A 66 -4.83 11.94 -7.19
CA GLU A 66 -4.42 12.09 -5.79
C GLU A 66 -4.37 10.74 -5.08
N VAL A 67 -3.26 10.47 -4.38
CA VAL A 67 -3.15 9.37 -3.43
C VAL A 67 -3.07 9.96 -2.02
N SER A 68 -3.86 9.41 -1.11
CA SER A 68 -4.05 9.91 0.25
C SER A 68 -4.07 8.77 1.26
N ALA A 69 -4.11 9.13 2.53
CA ALA A 69 -4.42 8.22 3.63
C ALA A 69 -5.83 8.53 4.15
N PHE A 70 -6.74 7.56 4.04
CA PHE A 70 -8.16 7.71 4.33
C PHE A 70 -8.65 6.72 5.40
N GLY A 71 -9.84 6.97 5.94
CA GLY A 71 -10.45 6.08 6.92
C GLY A 71 -9.80 6.17 8.31
N GLU A 72 -10.21 5.28 9.22
CA GLU A 72 -9.74 5.23 10.61
C GLU A 72 -9.72 3.78 11.12
N ASN A 73 -8.75 3.44 11.98
CA ASN A 73 -8.58 2.09 12.54
C ASN A 73 -8.49 0.98 11.47
N GLY A 74 -7.96 1.35 10.30
CA GLY A 74 -7.83 0.51 9.12
C GLY A 74 -9.15 0.23 8.41
N GLU A 75 -10.24 0.90 8.78
CA GLU A 75 -11.53 0.87 8.09
C GLU A 75 -11.72 2.10 7.21
N GLY A 76 -12.40 1.92 6.08
CA GLY A 76 -12.65 2.93 5.06
C GLY A 76 -13.64 2.39 4.05
N ASP A 77 -13.38 2.56 2.76
CA ASP A 77 -14.31 2.15 1.69
C ASP A 77 -13.63 1.30 0.60
N ASP A 78 -14.36 1.04 -0.50
CA ASP A 78 -13.87 0.20 -1.60
C ASP A 78 -12.72 0.85 -2.39
N LEU A 79 -12.44 2.15 -2.18
CA LEU A 79 -11.33 2.88 -2.80
C LEU A 79 -10.02 2.80 -1.97
N ASP A 80 -10.00 1.92 -0.95
CA ASP A 80 -8.79 1.52 -0.23
C ASP A 80 -8.12 0.26 -0.81
N VAL A 81 -8.70 -0.30 -1.88
CA VAL A 81 -8.34 -1.64 -2.38
C VAL A 81 -7.39 -1.58 -3.57
N TRP A 82 -6.26 -2.26 -3.42
CA TRP A 82 -5.20 -2.33 -4.43
C TRP A 82 -4.95 -3.78 -4.83
N THR A 83 -4.86 -4.04 -6.13
CA THR A 83 -4.42 -5.33 -6.68
C THR A 83 -2.90 -5.37 -6.72
N VAL A 84 -2.32 -6.41 -6.11
CA VAL A 84 -0.89 -6.71 -6.21
C VAL A 84 -0.59 -7.26 -7.60
N GLN A 85 0.25 -6.58 -8.37
CA GLN A 85 0.75 -7.06 -9.64
C GLN A 85 2.23 -7.40 -9.51
N CYS A 86 2.52 -8.69 -9.52
CA CYS A 86 3.86 -9.25 -9.43
C CYS A 86 4.02 -10.37 -10.46
N ASP A 87 5.26 -10.74 -10.69
CA ASP A 87 5.59 -11.91 -11.50
C ASP A 87 5.51 -13.18 -10.64
N GLY A 88 5.18 -14.32 -11.26
CA GLY A 88 5.06 -15.61 -10.57
C GLY A 88 3.68 -15.85 -9.94
N ILE A 89 3.66 -16.66 -8.87
CA ILE A 89 2.41 -17.09 -8.20
C ILE A 89 2.12 -16.23 -6.97
N TYR A 90 3.16 -15.85 -6.23
CA TYR A 90 3.08 -15.08 -5.00
C TYR A 90 3.99 -13.85 -5.08
N TRP A 91 3.63 -12.82 -4.33
CA TRP A 91 4.48 -11.65 -4.16
C TRP A 91 5.62 -11.97 -3.19
N ASP A 92 6.80 -12.17 -3.75
CA ASP A 92 8.00 -12.44 -2.99
C ASP A 92 8.70 -11.17 -2.51
N ARG A 93 9.50 -11.32 -1.46
CA ARG A 93 10.35 -10.24 -0.95
C ARG A 93 11.37 -9.85 -2.02
N ASP A 94 11.73 -8.57 -2.07
CA ASP A 94 12.74 -8.01 -2.96
C ASP A 94 12.41 -8.07 -4.47
N GLU A 95 11.32 -8.73 -4.85
CA GLU A 95 10.83 -8.74 -6.22
C GLU A 95 10.07 -7.46 -6.58
N PRO A 96 10.18 -6.97 -7.82
CA PRO A 96 9.41 -5.82 -8.29
C PRO A 96 7.90 -6.08 -8.22
N VAL A 97 7.15 -5.09 -7.77
CA VAL A 97 5.69 -5.16 -7.65
C VAL A 97 5.06 -3.84 -8.07
N ARG A 98 3.85 -3.89 -8.63
CA ARG A 98 2.98 -2.73 -8.78
C ARG A 98 1.72 -2.90 -7.95
N PHE A 99 1.16 -1.78 -7.50
CA PHE A 99 -0.14 -1.75 -6.86
C PHE A 99 -1.11 -1.02 -7.78
N LYS A 100 -2.04 -1.76 -8.38
CA LYS A 100 -3.07 -1.20 -9.25
C LYS A 100 -4.34 -0.98 -8.44
N HIS A 101 -4.81 0.25 -8.34
CA HIS A 101 -6.04 0.57 -7.64
C HIS A 101 -7.24 -0.09 -8.32
N VAL A 102 -8.09 -0.75 -7.54
CA VAL A 102 -9.23 -1.51 -8.08
C VAL A 102 -10.33 -0.59 -8.61
N GLY A 103 -10.61 0.52 -7.92
CA GLY A 103 -11.74 1.39 -8.26
C GLY A 103 -11.51 2.31 -9.47
N THR A 104 -10.26 2.66 -9.77
CA THR A 104 -9.93 3.67 -10.79
C THR A 104 -8.85 3.25 -11.78
N ASP A 105 -8.37 2.01 -11.69
CA ASP A 105 -7.36 1.42 -12.57
C ASP A 105 -5.96 2.10 -12.61
N VAL A 106 -5.71 3.09 -11.76
CA VAL A 106 -4.40 3.76 -11.68
C VAL A 106 -3.38 2.92 -10.90
N PHE A 107 -2.10 3.10 -11.22
CA PHE A 107 -0.97 2.49 -10.53
C PHE A 107 -0.42 3.46 -9.50
N LEU A 108 -0.15 2.98 -8.28
CA LEU A 108 0.60 3.71 -7.28
C LEU A 108 1.97 4.07 -7.86
N GLY A 109 2.26 5.36 -7.99
CA GLY A 109 3.46 5.86 -8.61
C GLY A 109 4.10 7.00 -7.82
N ILE A 110 5.37 7.21 -8.11
CA ILE A 110 6.17 8.29 -7.55
C ILE A 110 7.17 8.78 -8.58
N THR A 111 7.25 10.10 -8.71
CA THR A 111 8.16 10.78 -9.65
C THR A 111 9.09 11.73 -8.89
N GLY A 112 9.53 12.82 -9.51
CA GLY A 112 10.55 13.72 -8.96
C GLY A 112 10.01 14.96 -8.25
N GLU A 113 8.71 15.22 -8.34
CA GLU A 113 8.03 16.38 -7.81
C GLU A 113 8.11 16.36 -6.28
N GLN A 114 8.58 17.46 -5.70
CA GLN A 114 8.82 17.58 -4.27
C GLN A 114 8.02 18.72 -3.67
N TYR A 115 7.53 18.49 -2.45
CA TYR A 115 6.87 19.51 -1.68
C TYR A 115 7.87 20.54 -1.12
N GLY A 116 7.36 21.75 -0.92
CA GLY A 116 8.01 22.81 -0.16
C GLY A 116 7.68 22.70 1.35
N HIS A 117 7.66 23.84 2.03
CA HIS A 117 7.26 23.88 3.45
C HIS A 117 5.78 23.47 3.62
N PRO A 118 5.38 22.72 4.67
CA PRO A 118 6.18 22.28 5.82
C PRO A 118 6.97 20.97 5.63
N ILE A 119 6.72 20.23 4.55
CA ILE A 119 7.28 18.88 4.29
C ILE A 119 8.35 18.91 3.19
N ARG A 120 9.31 19.83 3.33
CA ARG A 120 10.29 20.12 2.28
C ARG A 120 11.06 18.87 1.88
N GLY A 121 11.14 18.62 0.57
CA GLY A 121 11.93 17.53 -0.01
C GLY A 121 11.21 16.19 -0.06
N GLN A 122 10.04 16.06 0.59
CA GLN A 122 9.21 14.87 0.42
C GLN A 122 8.63 14.84 -0.99
N ARG A 123 8.61 13.67 -1.61
CA ARG A 123 8.16 13.47 -3.00
C ARG A 123 6.65 13.19 -3.06
N GLU A 124 6.00 13.68 -4.09
CA GLU A 124 4.59 13.39 -4.36
C GLU A 124 4.40 11.93 -4.76
N VAL A 125 3.54 11.23 -4.01
CA VAL A 125 2.98 9.94 -4.43
C VAL A 125 1.62 10.22 -5.08
N HIS A 126 1.35 9.57 -6.21
CA HIS A 126 0.14 9.77 -6.99
C HIS A 126 -0.26 8.52 -7.79
N GLY A 127 -1.44 8.54 -8.40
CA GLY A 127 -1.94 7.50 -9.28
C GLY A 127 -1.64 7.81 -10.76
N MET A 128 -0.97 6.88 -11.44
CA MET A 128 -0.66 6.96 -12.87
C MET A 128 -1.52 6.00 -13.70
N SER A 129 -2.01 6.39 -14.87
CA SER A 129 -2.88 5.53 -15.70
C SER A 129 -2.16 4.38 -16.42
N THR A 130 -0.82 4.46 -16.56
CA THR A 130 -0.04 3.50 -17.34
C THR A 130 1.07 2.86 -16.50
N PRO A 131 1.35 1.55 -16.68
CA PRO A 131 2.49 0.90 -16.04
C PRO A 131 3.80 1.40 -16.67
N ASN A 132 4.76 1.78 -15.84
CA ASN A 132 6.09 2.23 -16.27
C ASN A 132 7.12 1.99 -15.14
N GLN A 133 8.25 2.70 -15.16
CA GLN A 133 9.33 2.55 -14.19
C GLN A 133 9.05 3.28 -12.85
N HIS A 134 8.25 4.33 -12.87
CA HIS A 134 7.88 5.18 -11.72
C HIS A 134 6.80 4.55 -10.82
N ASN A 135 6.21 3.44 -11.25
CA ASN A 135 5.23 2.69 -10.45
C ASN A 135 5.68 1.25 -10.14
N LEU A 136 6.99 0.98 -10.25
CA LEU A 136 7.60 -0.22 -9.71
C LEU A 136 8.08 0.04 -8.28
N TRP A 137 7.62 -0.82 -7.38
CA TRP A 137 7.97 -0.80 -5.97
C TRP A 137 8.70 -2.09 -5.59
N ARG A 138 9.35 -2.05 -4.43
CA ARG A 138 10.00 -3.22 -3.83
C ARG A 138 9.78 -3.17 -2.32
N THR A 139 9.57 -4.32 -1.71
CA THR A 139 9.59 -4.42 -0.23
C THR A 139 11.02 -4.27 0.27
N MET A 140 11.21 -3.48 1.33
CA MET A 140 12.53 -3.27 1.91
C MET A 140 12.57 -3.80 3.35
N GLU A 141 12.64 -2.90 4.33
CA GLU A 141 12.64 -3.24 5.74
C GLU A 141 11.22 -3.52 6.25
N GLY A 142 11.07 -4.50 7.13
CA GLY A 142 9.77 -4.86 7.67
C GLY A 142 9.77 -6.21 8.41
N VAL A 143 8.60 -6.57 8.92
CA VAL A 143 8.37 -7.84 9.63
C VAL A 143 7.55 -8.78 8.74
N PHE A 144 8.15 -9.90 8.36
CA PHE A 144 7.52 -10.92 7.53
C PHE A 144 7.09 -12.09 8.42
N ILE A 145 5.79 -12.33 8.50
CA ILE A 145 5.21 -13.30 9.42
C ILE A 145 5.04 -14.63 8.67
N GLN A 146 5.56 -15.72 9.23
CA GLN A 146 5.27 -17.06 8.73
C GLN A 146 3.84 -17.47 9.13
N PRO A 147 3.16 -18.32 8.34
CA PRO A 147 1.91 -18.92 8.77
C PRO A 147 2.10 -19.59 10.12
N SER A 148 1.20 -19.36 11.07
CA SER A 148 1.17 -20.14 12.30
C SER A 148 0.96 -21.61 11.93
N GLN A 149 1.86 -22.50 12.37
CA GLN A 149 1.55 -23.93 12.39
C GLN A 149 0.25 -24.07 13.21
N GLU A 150 -0.78 -24.73 12.66
CA GLU A 150 -1.98 -25.02 13.45
C GLU A 150 -1.56 -25.64 14.78
N PRO A 151 -2.20 -25.29 15.91
CA PRO A 151 -1.95 -26.02 17.13
C PRO A 151 -2.33 -27.47 16.85
N LEU A 152 -1.37 -28.38 17.00
CA LEU A 152 -1.66 -29.81 17.12
C LEU A 152 -2.81 -29.91 18.12
N ARG A 153 -3.96 -30.43 17.69
CA ARG A 153 -5.04 -30.81 18.61
C ARG A 153 -4.40 -31.69 19.67
N HIS A 154 -4.25 -31.17 20.88
CA HIS A 154 -4.10 -32.01 22.05
C HIS A 154 -5.45 -32.70 22.20
N ASP A 155 -5.57 -33.88 21.61
CA ASP A 155 -6.60 -34.84 22.00
C ASP A 155 -6.26 -35.25 23.43
N GLU A 156 -6.83 -34.55 24.41
CA GLU A 156 -6.81 -35.01 25.80
C GLU A 156 -7.77 -36.21 25.91
N LEU A 157 -7.19 -37.36 26.24
CA LEU A 157 -7.86 -38.60 26.63
C LEU A 157 -8.54 -38.46 28.00
#